data_AF-A0A1V4VHH9-F1
#
_entry.id   AF-A0A1V4VHH9-F1
#
_cell.length_a   1.000
_cell.length_b   1.000
_cell.length_c   1.000
_cell.angle_alpha   90.00
_cell.angle_beta   90.00
_cell.angle_gamma   90.00
#
_symmetry.space_group_name_H-M   'P 1'
#
loop_
_entity.id
_entity.type
_entity.pdbx_description
1 polymer ?
#
loop_
_entity_poly.entity_id
_entity_poly.type
_entity_poly.pdbx_seq_one_letter_code
_entity_poly.pdbx_strand_id
1 'polypeptide(L)' 'MNDLSISQEYVLCSLNEKGKFPALSTEIPVCVLAGGLIELLASNCIQIDEKNKVYVIGNLSEKQFHLKSLFDRPQSGRS' A
#
# COMPACT_ATOMS: atom_id res chain seq x y z
N MET A 1 0.66 -21.38 4.86
CA MET A 1 0.04 -20.05 4.80
C MET A 1 1.17 -19.10 4.41
N ASN A 2 1.09 -18.38 3.30
CA ASN A 2 2.10 -17.36 3.02
C ASN A 2 1.97 -16.28 4.09
N ASP A 3 3.07 -15.71 4.56
CA ASP A 3 3.03 -14.53 5.44
C ASP A 3 2.34 -13.40 4.66
N LEU A 4 1.16 -13.00 5.15
CA LEU A 4 0.41 -11.90 4.57
C LEU A 4 1.10 -10.58 4.93
N SER A 5 0.99 -9.62 4.03
CA SER A 5 1.47 -8.27 4.33
C SER A 5 0.46 -7.51 5.20
N ILE A 6 0.89 -6.44 5.87
CA ILE A 6 0.05 -5.65 6.79
C ILE A 6 -1.22 -5.13 6.09
N SER A 7 -1.11 -4.65 4.85
CA SER A 7 -2.23 -4.18 4.04
C SER A 7 -3.19 -5.31 3.65
N GLN A 8 -2.67 -6.51 3.37
CA GLN A 8 -3.50 -7.69 3.10
C GLN A 8 -4.25 -8.16 4.35
N GLU A 9 -3.56 -8.22 5.49
CA GLU A 9 -4.19 -8.54 6.78
C GLU A 9 -5.26 -7.51 7.14
N TYR A 10 -4.98 -6.22 6.96
CA TYR A 10 -5.95 -5.15 7.20
C TYR A 10 -7.19 -5.30 6.32
N VAL A 11 -7.02 -5.62 5.02
CA VAL A 11 -8.16 -5.90 4.13
C VAL A 11 -9.01 -7.03 4.70
N LEU A 12 -8.42 -8.15 5.09
CA LEU A 12 -9.15 -9.30 5.62
C LEU A 12 -9.89 -8.97 6.92
N CYS A 13 -9.23 -8.24 7.82
CA CYS A 13 -9.82 -7.79 9.08
C CYS A 13 -10.93 -6.74 8.90
N SER A 14 -10.94 -6.03 7.77
CA SER A 14 -11.95 -5.03 7.45
C SER A 14 -13.23 -5.60 6.82
N LEU A 15 -13.25 -6.89 6.48
CA LEU A 15 -14.42 -7.56 5.93
C LEU A 15 -15.36 -8.02 7.05
N ASN A 16 -16.67 -7.96 6.79
CA ASN A 16 -17.64 -8.62 7.65
C ASN A 16 -17.66 -10.14 7.44
N GLU A 17 -18.48 -10.85 8.22
CA GLU A 17 -18.66 -12.31 8.14
C GLU A 17 -19.10 -12.82 6.74
N LYS A 18 -19.63 -11.94 5.89
CA LYS A 18 -20.05 -12.26 4.51
C LYS A 18 -18.99 -11.90 3.48
N GLY A 19 -17.78 -11.53 3.91
CA GLY A 19 -16.68 -11.13 3.02
C GLY A 19 -16.93 -9.79 2.31
N LYS A 20 -17.75 -8.91 2.88
CA LYS A 20 -18.07 -7.59 2.30
C LYS A 20 -17.48 -6.48 3.13
N PHE A 21 -17.04 -5.42 2.44
CA PHE A 21 -16.72 -4.17 3.11
C PHE A 21 -17.98 -3.52 3.69
N PRO A 22 -17.87 -2.87 4.86
CA PRO A 22 -18.88 -1.95 5.36
C PRO A 22 -19.25 -0.90 4.31
N ALA A 23 -20.55 -0.64 4.16
CA ALA A 23 -21.01 0.43 3.28
C ALA A 23 -20.52 1.80 3.76
N LEU A 24 -20.15 2.68 2.83
CA LEU A 24 -19.77 4.09 3.09
C LEU A 24 -18.42 4.30 3.84
N SER A 25 -17.53 3.30 3.89
CA SER A 25 -16.22 3.49 4.51
C SER A 25 -15.20 4.11 3.55
N THR A 26 -14.76 5.34 3.86
CA THR A 26 -13.56 5.96 3.27
C THR A 26 -12.29 5.55 4.01
N GLU A 27 -12.42 5.15 5.28
CA GLU A 27 -11.30 4.76 6.13
C GLU A 27 -10.57 3.53 5.59
N ILE A 28 -11.32 2.49 5.19
CA ILE A 28 -10.74 1.24 4.69
C ILE A 28 -9.81 1.47 3.49
N PRO A 29 -10.25 2.10 2.38
CA PRO A 29 -9.35 2.33 1.25
C PRO A 29 -8.16 3.24 1.60
N VAL A 30 -8.33 4.22 2.49
CA VAL A 30 -7.23 5.09 2.95
C VAL A 30 -6.20 4.29 3.75
N CYS A 31 -6.64 3.44 4.69
CA CYS A 31 -5.76 2.62 5.50
C CYS A 31 -5.07 1.51 4.67
N VAL A 32 -5.73 0.96 3.65
CA VAL A 32 -5.08 0.03 2.71
C VAL A 32 -3.96 0.74 1.94
N LEU A 33 -4.20 1.95 1.45
CA LEU A 33 -3.17 2.75 0.77
C LEU A 33 -2.01 3.09 1.71
N ALA A 34 -2.30 3.52 2.93
CA ALA A 34 -1.30 3.84 3.95
C ALA A 34 -0.46 2.60 4.31
N GLY A 35 -1.09 1.45 4.52
CA GLY A 35 -0.41 0.18 4.75
C GLY A 35 0.53 -0.20 3.61
N GLY A 36 0.07 -0.03 2.36
CA GLY A 36 0.91 -0.24 1.19
C GLY A 36 2.13 0.68 1.12
N LEU A 37 1.99 1.97 1.46
CA LEU A 37 3.12 2.90 1.55
C LEU A 37 4.11 2.51 2.66
N ILE A 38 3.60 2.08 3.83
CA ILE A 38 4.43 1.60 4.94
C ILE A 38 5.23 0.37 4.52
N GLU A 39 4.62 -0.58 3.81
CA GLU A 39 5.31 -1.77 3.28
C GLU A 39 6.42 -1.42 2.28
N LEU A 40 6.15 -0.48 1.37
CA LEU A 40 7.14 -0.01 0.40
C LEU A 40 8.32 0.72 1.07
N LEU A 41 8.05 1.50 2.12
CA LEU A 41 9.08 2.16 2.94
C LEU A 41 9.94 1.14 3.68
N ALA A 42 9.30 0.20 4.38
CA ALA A 42 9.99 -0.85 5.13
C ALA A 42 10.88 -1.73 4.25
N SER A 43 10.54 -1.82 2.96
CA SER A 43 11.25 -2.61 1.95
C SER A 43 12.28 -1.80 1.15
N ASN A 44 12.50 -0.52 1.49
CA ASN A 44 13.37 0.40 0.76
C ASN A 44 13.03 0.53 -0.74
N CYS A 45 11.76 0.33 -1.12
CA CYS A 45 11.30 0.52 -2.49
C CYS A 45 11.05 2.02 -2.76
N ILE A 46 10.59 2.75 -1.73
CA ILE A 46 10.33 4.19 -1.79
C ILE A 46 10.99 4.93 -0.63
N GLN A 47 11.15 6.24 -0.79
CA GLN A 47 11.56 7.17 0.25
C GLN A 47 10.60 8.36 0.26
N ILE A 48 10.39 8.95 1.44
CA ILE A 48 9.64 10.20 1.63
C ILE A 48 10.62 11.30 2.03
N ASP A 49 10.58 12.45 1.34
CA ASP A 49 11.37 13.63 1.73
C ASP A 49 10.70 14.46 2.84
N GLU A 50 11.41 15.46 3.35
CA GLU A 50 10.90 16.40 4.36
C GLU A 50 9.68 17.22 3.91
N LYS A 51 9.38 17.23 2.60
CA LYS A 51 8.21 17.88 2.00
C LYS A 51 7.07 16.90 1.69
N ASN A 52 7.12 15.69 2.26
CA ASN A 52 6.16 14.60 2.05
C ASN A 52 6.03 14.14 0.59
N LYS A 53 7.08 14.31 -0.23
CA LYS A 53 7.11 13.75 -1.59
C LYS A 53 7.67 12.35 -1.57
N VAL A 54 7.01 11.46 -2.30
CA VAL A 54 7.39 10.05 -2.45
C VAL A 54 8.30 9.90 -3.67
N TYR A 55 9.43 9.22 -3.50
CA TYR A 55 10.37 8.88 -4.56
C TYR A 55 10.58 7.38 -4.61
N VAL A 56 10.64 6.82 -5.83
CA VAL A 56 11.05 5.43 -6.04
C VAL A 56 12.57 5.36 -5.99
N ILE A 57 13.11 4.53 -5.09
CA ILE A 57 14.56 4.37 -4.88
C ILE A 57 15.04 2.92 -5.04
N GLY A 58 14.11 1.96 -5.10
CA GLY A 58 14.41 0.53 -5.25
C GLY A 58 13.50 -0.14 -6.26
N ASN A 59 13.55 -1.48 -6.29
CA ASN A 59 12.70 -2.31 -7.14
C ASN A 59 11.69 -3.09 -6.29
N LEU A 60 10.55 -3.41 -6.89
CA LEU A 60 9.61 -4.36 -6.29
C LEU A 60 10.14 -5.79 -6.39
N SER A 61 9.97 -6.55 -5.32
CA SER A 61 10.14 -8.00 -5.33
C SER A 61 8.82 -8.72 -5.66
N GLU A 62 8.90 -10.02 -5.98
CA GLU A 62 7.71 -10.86 -6.23
C GLU A 62 6.73 -10.87 -5.04
N LYS A 63 7.24 -10.72 -3.81
CA LYS A 63 6.43 -10.69 -2.58
C LYS A 63 5.57 -9.44 -2.42
N GLN A 64 5.89 -8.36 -3.15
CA GLN A 64 5.20 -7.07 -3.06
C GLN A 64 4.39 -6.77 -4.33
N PHE A 65 4.15 -7.77 -5.18
CA PHE A 65 3.49 -7.55 -6.47
C PHE A 65 2.08 -6.96 -6.32
N HIS A 66 1.39 -7.21 -5.20
CA HIS A 66 0.11 -6.57 -4.87
C HIS A 66 0.20 -5.04 -4.74
N LEU A 67 1.38 -4.49 -4.46
CA LEU A 67 1.63 -3.05 -4.35
C LEU A 67 2.00 -2.40 -5.69
N LYS A 68 2.10 -3.18 -6.78
CA LYS A 68 2.57 -2.67 -8.07
C LYS A 68 1.79 -1.44 -8.56
N SER A 69 0.47 -1.47 -8.48
CA SER A 69 -0.36 -0.34 -8.91
C SER A 69 -0.17 0.94 -8.07
N LEU A 70 0.32 0.81 -6.83
CA LEU A 70 0.68 1.94 -5.98
C LEU A 70 2.11 2.42 -6.29
N PHE A 71 3.04 1.49 -6.51
CA PHE A 71 4.43 1.74 -6.82
C PHE A 71 4.67 2.31 -8.23
N ASP A 72 3.79 2.05 -9.19
CA ASP A 72 3.87 2.61 -10.55
C ASP A 72 3.35 4.07 -10.61
N ARG A 73 2.63 4.53 -9.58
CA ARG A 73 2.07 5.89 -9.49
C ARG A 73 3.03 7.04 -9.08
N PRO A 74 4.26 6.87 -8.55
CA PRO A 74 5.12 7.99 -8.16
C PRO A 74 5.83 8.67 -9.35
N GLN A 75 5.08 9.18 -10.32
CA GLN A 75 5.51 10.27 -11.20
C GLN A 75 4.33 11.17 -11.59
N SER A 76 3.94 12.06 -10.68
CA SER A 76 3.27 13.32 -11.03
C SER A 76 4.15 14.48 -10.57
N GLY A 77 5.29 14.65 -11.21
CA GLY A 77 6.28 15.68 -10.85
C GLY A 77 7.34 15.99 -11.90
N ARG A 78 7.11 15.65 -13.17
CA ARG A 78 7.91 16.14 -14.31
C ARG A 78 6.99 16.62 -15.43
N SER A 79 6.73 17.92 -15.44
CA SER A 79 6.55 18.77 -16.64
C SER A 79 6.86 20.19 -16.21
#